data_AF-A0A2K0T298-F1
#
_entry.id   AF-A0A2K0T298-F1
#
_cell.length_a   1.000
_cell.length_b   1.000
_cell.length_c   1.000
_cell.angle_alpha   90.00
_cell.angle_beta   90.00
_cell.angle_gamma   90.00
#
_symmetry.space_group_name_H-M   'P 1'
#
loop_
_entity.id
_entity.type
_entity.pdbx_description
1 polymer ?
#
loop_
_entity_poly.entity_id
_entity_poly.type
_entity_poly.pdbx_seq_one_letter_code
_entity_poly.pdbx_strand_id
1 'polypeptide(L)'
;MNSTGSENENCSQHSNSDCDKAAALDIIKAHDSEIDRRRPRKGDGDRARGVIYGLPLNSNTLGSVTNATDYEELRAKVVSREDELSFDARFRSRASHIERHVDKIIQKVREEDEHLFSAQEPRKGHHGQQHPRFAGDHFLSNVDLIGKTGLFKIASMLPKGAHLHNHFNACLPPHVLLDIAKGMDRMFIMSNLPLICKEEGENKFENFDMCEIQFSIKRPDQEDPGDLFSSCYQAWKTMRFAEFLNRFSTYYTRADVGTDDSTKAHKWLLHKLTFHEQEAYDPLQTASGAWEKFNGRTRMMKGLFNYVTAYRSYTRRCLEDFARDNIQYAEIRPTMMKSNYITSDDGIETIDNEGIMQIIIEEVEFFIKAKSQENKFFGGLKVIYCTPRSFSPEKVKEGLDECIRFKKMWPKWIAGKHLRASPPSCLGNCTN
;
A
#
# COMPACT_ATOMS: atom_id res chain seq x y z
N MET A 1 42.16 -16.59 -68.33
CA MET A 1 42.87 -15.90 -67.24
C MET A 1 41.92 -14.84 -66.71
N ASN A 2 41.03 -15.18 -65.78
CA ASN A 2 41.19 -15.09 -64.30
C ASN A 2 41.29 -13.62 -63.86
N SER A 3 40.55 -13.08 -62.86
CA SER A 3 39.86 -13.71 -61.73
C SER A 3 38.87 -12.74 -61.06
N THR A 4 37.71 -13.26 -60.67
CA THR A 4 36.94 -13.09 -59.42
C THR A 4 37.00 -11.80 -58.56
N GLY A 5 35.81 -11.35 -58.15
CA GLY A 5 35.60 -10.55 -56.94
C GLY A 5 34.11 -10.33 -56.65
N SER A 6 33.42 -11.35 -56.14
CA SER A 6 32.06 -11.27 -55.60
C SER A 6 32.06 -10.56 -54.25
N GLU A 7 31.23 -9.53 -54.08
CA GLU A 7 30.78 -9.12 -52.75
C GLU A 7 29.25 -9.22 -52.68
N ASN A 8 28.82 -10.03 -51.70
CA ASN A 8 27.46 -10.44 -51.44
C ASN A 8 26.60 -9.26 -50.99
N GLU A 9 25.73 -8.76 -51.86
CA GLU A 9 24.47 -8.14 -51.44
C GLU A 9 23.45 -9.24 -51.18
N ASN A 10 23.58 -9.93 -50.04
CA ASN A 10 22.58 -10.92 -49.65
C ASN A 10 22.41 -10.95 -48.13
N CYS A 11 21.90 -9.87 -47.54
CA CYS A 11 21.27 -9.91 -46.22
C CYS A 11 20.50 -8.60 -45.94
N SER A 12 19.16 -8.65 -45.91
CA SER A 12 18.29 -7.85 -45.01
C SER A 12 16.82 -7.76 -45.48
N GLN A 13 16.24 -8.86 -45.97
CA GLN A 13 14.78 -8.98 -46.10
C GLN A 13 14.23 -10.15 -45.28
N HIS A 14 14.61 -10.23 -44.01
CA HIS A 14 13.64 -10.74 -43.03
C HIS A 14 12.82 -9.54 -42.60
N SER A 15 11.54 -9.55 -42.99
CA SER A 15 10.59 -8.53 -42.55
C SER A 15 10.66 -8.46 -41.02
N ASN A 16 10.54 -7.28 -40.41
CA ASN A 16 10.51 -7.17 -38.93
C ASN A 16 9.52 -8.18 -38.30
N SER A 17 8.43 -8.51 -39.02
CA SER A 17 7.48 -9.57 -38.69
C SER A 17 8.10 -10.97 -38.53
N ASP A 18 9.04 -11.37 -39.39
CA ASP A 18 9.67 -12.70 -39.30
C ASP A 18 10.66 -12.79 -38.14
N CYS A 19 11.35 -11.68 -37.84
CA CYS A 19 12.13 -11.54 -36.62
C CYS A 19 11.24 -11.61 -35.36
N ASP A 20 10.10 -10.91 -35.36
CA ASP A 20 9.13 -10.94 -34.25
C ASP A 20 8.53 -12.35 -34.05
N LYS A 21 8.20 -13.05 -35.14
CA LYS A 21 7.76 -14.46 -35.10
C LYS A 21 8.83 -15.38 -34.53
N ALA A 22 10.09 -15.20 -34.93
CA ALA A 22 11.20 -15.99 -34.40
C ALA A 22 11.39 -15.74 -32.89
N ALA A 23 11.35 -14.48 -32.46
CA ALA A 23 11.42 -14.12 -31.05
C ALA A 23 10.25 -14.70 -30.23
N ALA A 24 9.03 -14.65 -30.76
CA ALA A 24 7.85 -15.26 -30.12
C ALA A 24 7.98 -16.79 -30.01
N LEU A 25 8.50 -17.46 -31.05
CA LEU A 25 8.76 -18.90 -31.02
C LEU A 25 9.79 -19.28 -29.94
N ASP A 26 10.80 -18.45 -29.71
CA ASP A 26 11.79 -18.72 -28.66
C ASP A 26 11.21 -18.59 -27.25
N ILE A 27 10.27 -17.64 -27.02
CA ILE A 27 9.51 -17.56 -25.76
C ILE A 27 8.65 -18.81 -25.57
N ILE A 28 7.99 -19.30 -26.63
CA ILE A 28 7.17 -20.52 -26.58
C ILE A 28 8.03 -21.73 -26.20
N LYS A 29 9.20 -21.90 -26.84
CA LYS A 29 10.16 -22.97 -26.52
C LYS A 29 10.68 -22.89 -25.08
N ALA A 30 10.89 -21.67 -24.57
CA ALA A 30 11.30 -21.46 -23.19
C ALA A 30 10.19 -21.91 -22.21
N HIS A 31 8.94 -21.58 -22.50
CA HIS A 31 7.78 -22.06 -21.74
C HIS A 31 7.62 -23.59 -21.82
N ASP A 32 7.80 -24.19 -23.00
CA ASP A 32 7.79 -25.66 -23.16
C ASP A 32 8.84 -26.33 -22.27
N SER A 33 10.06 -25.80 -22.30
CA SER A 33 11.17 -26.31 -21.50
C SER A 33 10.89 -26.22 -20.00
N GLU A 34 10.19 -25.17 -19.56
CA GLU A 34 9.79 -25.00 -18.16
C GLU A 34 8.69 -25.99 -17.75
N ILE A 35 7.68 -26.20 -18.60
CA ILE A 35 6.62 -27.19 -18.37
C ILE A 35 7.21 -28.60 -18.22
N ASP A 36 8.09 -28.99 -19.14
CA ASP A 36 8.73 -30.30 -19.12
C ASP A 36 9.54 -30.53 -17.83
N ARG A 37 10.16 -29.48 -17.28
CA ARG A 37 10.85 -29.54 -15.99
C ARG A 37 9.90 -29.62 -14.79
N ARG A 38 8.70 -29.04 -14.90
CA ARG A 38 7.69 -29.02 -13.83
C ARG A 38 6.89 -30.32 -13.73
N ARG A 39 6.72 -31.05 -14.83
CA ARG A 39 5.99 -32.32 -14.83
C ARG A 39 6.72 -33.37 -13.97
N PRO A 40 6.03 -34.03 -13.02
CA PRO A 40 6.64 -35.11 -12.26
C PRO A 40 7.02 -36.25 -13.23
N ARG A 41 8.29 -36.68 -13.19
CA ARG A 41 8.73 -37.89 -13.91
C ARG A 41 7.96 -39.08 -13.34
N LYS A 42 6.90 -39.53 -14.02
CA LYS A 42 6.34 -40.86 -13.75
C LYS A 42 7.44 -41.88 -14.08
N GLY A 43 7.69 -42.79 -13.14
CA GLY A 43 8.68 -43.83 -13.27
C GLY A 43 8.49 -44.65 -14.55
N ASP A 44 9.63 -45.00 -15.14
CA ASP A 44 9.89 -45.93 -16.26
C ASP A 44 8.75 -46.20 -17.25
N GLY A 45 8.90 -45.67 -18.47
CA GLY A 45 8.20 -46.22 -19.62
C GLY A 45 8.21 -45.36 -20.89
N ASP A 46 8.15 -44.04 -20.79
CA ASP A 46 7.95 -43.20 -21.96
C ASP A 46 9.14 -42.27 -22.24
N ARG A 47 10.15 -42.82 -22.92
CA ARG A 47 11.15 -42.02 -23.65
C ARG A 47 10.53 -41.47 -24.93
N ALA A 48 9.52 -40.61 -24.82
CA ALA A 48 9.14 -39.72 -25.92
C ALA A 48 10.13 -38.53 -25.95
N ARG A 49 11.42 -38.82 -26.23
CA ARG A 49 12.37 -37.78 -26.66
C ARG A 49 11.95 -37.34 -28.06
N GLY A 50 11.33 -36.17 -28.18
CA GLY A 50 11.18 -35.51 -29.48
C GLY A 50 9.82 -34.87 -29.77
N VAL A 51 8.81 -35.02 -28.92
CA VAL A 51 7.56 -34.28 -29.12
C VAL A 51 7.73 -32.90 -28.50
N ILE A 52 8.17 -31.95 -29.33
CA ILE A 52 7.91 -30.53 -29.08
C ILE A 52 6.38 -30.45 -29.04
N TYR A 53 5.77 -30.42 -27.84
CA TYR A 53 4.35 -30.12 -27.64
C TYR A 53 4.08 -28.63 -27.91
N GLY A 54 4.69 -28.12 -28.98
CA GLY A 54 4.43 -26.82 -29.50
C GLY A 54 2.94 -26.78 -29.77
N LEU A 55 2.27 -25.80 -29.17
CA LEU A 55 1.06 -25.32 -29.79
C LEU A 55 1.36 -25.14 -31.28
N PRO A 56 0.43 -25.44 -32.19
CA PRO A 56 0.62 -25.28 -33.60
C PRO A 56 0.60 -23.79 -34.00
N LEU A 57 1.41 -22.97 -33.33
CA LEU A 57 1.65 -21.55 -33.60
C LEU A 57 2.72 -21.37 -34.70
N ASN A 58 3.18 -22.46 -35.33
CA ASN A 58 3.75 -22.35 -36.65
C ASN A 58 2.60 -22.00 -37.62
N SER A 59 2.80 -20.97 -38.43
CA SER A 59 1.86 -20.53 -39.48
C SER A 59 1.38 -21.65 -40.41
N ASN A 60 2.10 -22.78 -40.47
CA ASN A 60 1.77 -23.93 -41.31
C ASN A 60 0.78 -24.92 -40.68
N THR A 61 0.48 -24.80 -39.37
CA THR A 61 -0.48 -25.68 -38.67
C THR A 61 -1.85 -25.04 -38.44
N LEU A 62 -2.08 -23.80 -38.90
CA LEU A 62 -3.42 -23.22 -38.95
C LEU A 62 -4.38 -24.02 -39.87
N GLY A 63 -3.85 -24.90 -40.72
CA GLY A 63 -4.63 -25.87 -41.50
C GLY A 63 -5.10 -27.11 -40.73
N SER A 64 -4.79 -27.24 -39.44
CA SER A 64 -5.07 -28.43 -38.60
C SER A 64 -6.42 -28.39 -37.89
N VAL A 65 -7.11 -27.25 -37.83
CA VAL A 65 -8.42 -27.15 -37.19
C VAL A 65 -9.46 -27.17 -38.30
N THR A 66 -9.99 -28.35 -38.60
CA THR A 66 -10.91 -28.56 -39.72
C THR A 66 -12.35 -28.73 -39.25
N ASN A 67 -12.54 -29.03 -37.97
CA ASN A 67 -13.85 -29.28 -37.36
C ASN A 67 -13.86 -28.88 -35.87
N ALA A 68 -15.04 -28.94 -35.24
CA ALA A 68 -15.23 -28.55 -33.84
C ALA A 68 -14.45 -29.43 -32.85
N THR A 69 -14.24 -30.72 -33.15
CA THR A 69 -13.46 -31.62 -32.31
C THR A 69 -11.99 -31.22 -32.28
N ASP A 70 -11.40 -30.92 -33.45
CA ASP A 70 -10.02 -30.44 -33.55
C ASP A 70 -9.82 -29.14 -32.75
N TYR A 71 -10.83 -28.25 -32.78
CA TYR A 71 -10.83 -27.01 -32.01
C TYR A 71 -10.85 -27.29 -30.50
N GLU A 72 -11.75 -28.14 -30.02
CA GLU A 72 -11.85 -28.44 -28.58
C GLU A 72 -10.60 -29.16 -28.06
N GLU A 73 -10.00 -30.05 -28.85
CA GLU A 73 -8.72 -30.67 -28.50
C GLU A 73 -7.59 -29.65 -28.41
N LEU A 74 -7.51 -28.72 -29.37
CA LEU A 74 -6.53 -27.66 -29.35
C LEU A 74 -6.75 -26.72 -28.16
N ARG A 75 -8.00 -26.33 -27.90
CA ARG A 75 -8.39 -25.51 -26.75
C ARG A 75 -8.01 -26.18 -25.42
N ALA A 76 -8.31 -27.47 -25.26
CA ALA A 76 -7.93 -28.23 -24.07
C ALA A 76 -6.41 -28.27 -23.86
N LYS A 77 -5.62 -28.40 -24.95
CA LYS A 77 -4.16 -28.32 -24.89
C LYS A 77 -3.67 -26.94 -24.46
N VAL A 78 -4.25 -25.86 -24.99
CA VAL A 78 -3.93 -24.48 -24.57
C VAL A 78 -4.22 -24.28 -23.09
N VAL A 79 -5.44 -24.61 -22.65
CA VAL A 79 -5.87 -24.45 -21.25
C VAL A 79 -4.95 -25.24 -20.30
N SER A 80 -4.68 -26.52 -20.62
CA SER A 80 -3.76 -27.34 -19.81
C SER A 80 -2.37 -26.74 -19.72
N ARG A 81 -1.89 -26.09 -20.79
CA ARG A 81 -0.57 -25.46 -20.82
C ARG A 81 -0.52 -24.21 -19.96
N GLU A 82 -1.54 -23.36 -20.04
CA GLU A 82 -1.70 -22.19 -19.16
C GLU A 82 -1.77 -22.63 -17.69
N ASP A 83 -2.52 -23.70 -17.41
CA ASP A 83 -2.60 -24.31 -16.09
C ASP A 83 -1.24 -24.78 -15.56
N GLU A 84 -0.42 -25.44 -16.39
CA GLU A 84 0.92 -25.91 -16.00
C GLU A 84 1.93 -24.75 -15.79
N LEU A 85 1.73 -23.64 -16.51
CA LEU A 85 2.56 -22.44 -16.40
C LEU A 85 2.17 -21.53 -15.23
N SER A 86 0.93 -21.64 -14.73
CA SER A 86 0.42 -20.87 -13.61
C SER A 86 1.38 -20.87 -12.41
N PHE A 87 1.41 -19.75 -11.68
CA PHE A 87 2.36 -19.56 -10.56
C PHE A 87 2.18 -20.62 -9.46
N ASP A 88 0.96 -21.16 -9.32
CA ASP A 88 0.52 -22.10 -8.32
C ASP A 88 0.45 -23.56 -8.81
N ALA A 89 0.74 -23.85 -10.08
CA ALA A 89 0.66 -25.19 -10.69
C ALA A 89 1.32 -26.30 -9.86
N ARG A 90 2.51 -26.03 -9.33
CA ARG A 90 3.27 -26.97 -8.49
C ARG A 90 2.59 -27.24 -7.15
N PHE A 91 1.89 -26.25 -6.60
CA PHE A 91 1.14 -26.41 -5.35
C PHE A 91 -0.18 -27.17 -5.63
N ARG A 92 -0.92 -26.81 -6.68
CA ARG A 92 -2.13 -27.54 -7.08
C ARG A 92 -1.88 -29.03 -7.34
N SER A 93 -0.81 -29.35 -8.08
CA SER A 93 -0.45 -30.74 -8.40
C SER A 93 -0.03 -31.57 -7.17
N ARG A 94 0.47 -30.92 -6.11
CA ARG A 94 0.90 -31.58 -4.86
C ARG A 94 -0.12 -31.46 -3.73
N ALA A 95 -1.20 -30.73 -3.96
CA ALA A 95 -2.23 -30.50 -2.95
C ALA A 95 -2.74 -31.84 -2.43
N SER A 96 -2.88 -31.94 -1.11
CA SER A 96 -3.53 -33.04 -0.42
C SER A 96 -5.04 -33.04 -0.73
N HIS A 97 -5.71 -34.12 -0.32
CA HIS A 97 -7.17 -34.20 -0.46
C HIS A 97 -7.88 -33.08 0.32
N ILE A 98 -7.38 -32.74 1.52
CA ILE A 98 -7.97 -31.67 2.33
C ILE A 98 -7.76 -30.30 1.71
N GLU A 99 -6.59 -30.00 1.17
CA GLU A 99 -6.33 -28.73 0.48
C GLU A 99 -7.23 -28.55 -0.74
N ARG A 100 -7.39 -29.61 -1.57
CA ARG A 100 -8.34 -29.57 -2.70
C ARG A 100 -9.80 -29.41 -2.26
N HIS A 101 -10.16 -29.98 -1.12
CA HIS A 101 -11.52 -29.83 -0.59
C HIS A 101 -11.76 -28.40 -0.10
N VAL A 102 -10.81 -27.83 0.64
CA VAL A 102 -10.87 -26.42 1.10
C VAL A 102 -10.87 -25.46 -0.08
N ASP A 103 -10.06 -25.69 -1.11
CA ASP A 103 -10.05 -24.90 -2.33
C ASP A 103 -11.44 -24.85 -3.00
N LYS A 104 -12.13 -26.00 -3.12
CA LYS A 104 -13.52 -26.04 -3.61
C LYS A 104 -14.49 -25.24 -2.75
N ILE A 105 -14.30 -25.20 -1.43
CA ILE A 105 -15.12 -24.36 -0.55
C ILE A 105 -14.83 -22.88 -0.81
N ILE A 106 -13.56 -22.50 -0.90
CA ILE A 106 -13.16 -21.12 -1.18
C ILE A 106 -13.70 -20.64 -2.54
N GLN A 107 -13.68 -21.48 -3.57
CA GLN A 107 -14.26 -21.16 -4.87
C GLN A 107 -15.77 -20.89 -4.79
N LYS A 108 -16.52 -21.72 -4.04
CA LYS A 108 -17.95 -21.48 -3.78
C LYS A 108 -18.19 -20.18 -3.01
N VAL A 109 -17.37 -19.91 -1.99
CA VAL A 109 -17.45 -18.65 -1.23
C VAL A 109 -17.19 -17.45 -2.14
N ARG A 110 -16.28 -17.56 -3.13
CA ARG A 110 -16.08 -16.52 -4.13
C ARG A 110 -17.35 -16.26 -4.96
N GLU A 111 -18.02 -17.32 -5.42
CA GLU A 111 -19.28 -17.21 -6.17
C GLU A 111 -20.39 -16.55 -5.31
N GLU A 112 -20.48 -16.92 -4.03
CA GLU A 112 -21.39 -16.30 -3.07
C GLU A 112 -21.08 -14.81 -2.84
N ASP A 113 -19.80 -14.45 -2.76
CA ASP A 113 -19.36 -13.06 -2.63
C ASP A 113 -19.69 -12.26 -3.90
N GLU A 114 -19.50 -12.81 -5.11
CA GLU A 114 -19.93 -12.18 -6.37
C GLU A 114 -21.43 -11.88 -6.38
N HIS A 115 -22.26 -12.79 -5.85
CA HIS A 115 -23.68 -12.54 -5.63
C HIS A 115 -23.92 -11.46 -4.57
N LEU A 116 -23.18 -11.46 -3.46
CA LEU A 116 -23.28 -10.42 -2.42
C LEU A 116 -23.06 -9.01 -2.99
N PHE A 117 -22.06 -8.84 -3.86
CA PHE A 117 -21.82 -7.57 -4.55
C PHE A 117 -22.96 -7.21 -5.49
N SER A 118 -23.32 -8.11 -6.41
CA SER A 118 -24.33 -7.83 -7.44
C SER A 118 -25.75 -7.65 -6.90
N ALA A 119 -26.05 -8.19 -5.71
CA ALA A 119 -27.32 -8.02 -5.01
C ALA A 119 -27.46 -6.68 -4.26
N GLN A 120 -26.41 -5.87 -4.18
CA GLN A 120 -26.50 -4.53 -3.58
C GLN A 120 -27.25 -3.57 -4.50
N GLU A 121 -27.79 -2.49 -3.91
CA GLU A 121 -28.37 -1.38 -4.66
C GLU A 121 -27.41 -0.91 -5.77
N PRO A 122 -27.89 -0.85 -7.04
CA PRO A 122 -27.08 -0.37 -8.14
C PRO A 122 -26.61 1.05 -7.90
N ARG A 123 -25.39 1.33 -8.37
CA ARG A 123 -24.82 2.67 -8.28
C ARG A 123 -25.27 3.51 -9.46
N LYS A 124 -25.39 4.81 -9.24
CA LYS A 124 -25.67 5.79 -10.30
C LYS A 124 -24.36 6.36 -10.82
N GLY A 125 -24.14 6.25 -12.12
CA GLY A 125 -23.06 6.95 -12.81
C GLY A 125 -23.57 8.11 -13.65
N HIS A 126 -22.80 8.46 -14.68
CA HIS A 126 -23.07 9.59 -15.56
C HIS A 126 -24.48 9.51 -16.19
N HIS A 127 -25.20 10.63 -16.22
CA HIS A 127 -26.61 10.73 -16.65
C HIS A 127 -27.57 9.72 -15.99
N GLY A 128 -27.28 9.26 -14.77
CA GLY A 128 -28.15 8.33 -14.04
C GLY A 128 -28.09 6.89 -14.53
N GLN A 129 -27.08 6.51 -15.33
CA GLN A 129 -26.78 5.12 -15.67
C GLN A 129 -26.72 4.29 -14.39
N GLN A 130 -27.36 3.12 -14.38
CA GLN A 130 -27.35 2.19 -13.26
C GLN A 130 -26.34 1.07 -13.51
N HIS A 131 -25.54 0.74 -12.51
CA HIS A 131 -24.43 -0.21 -12.60
C HIS A 131 -24.54 -1.16 -11.40
N PRO A 132 -24.57 -2.49 -11.61
CA PRO A 132 -24.45 -3.40 -10.48
C PRO A 132 -23.08 -3.24 -9.82
N ARG A 133 -23.02 -3.39 -8.50
CA ARG A 133 -21.73 -3.48 -7.81
C ARG A 133 -21.10 -4.83 -8.12
N PHE A 134 -19.78 -4.86 -8.26
CA PHE A 134 -19.01 -6.07 -8.50
C PHE A 134 -17.66 -5.98 -7.78
N ALA A 135 -17.03 -7.12 -7.50
CA ALA A 135 -15.82 -7.18 -6.68
C ALA A 135 -14.64 -6.36 -7.23
N GLY A 136 -14.56 -6.21 -8.55
CA GLY A 136 -13.51 -5.45 -9.25
C GLY A 136 -13.76 -3.95 -9.39
N ASP A 137 -14.84 -3.42 -8.81
CA ASP A 137 -15.06 -1.96 -8.73
C ASP A 137 -14.02 -1.30 -7.80
N HIS A 138 -13.96 0.02 -7.77
CA HIS A 138 -12.96 0.75 -7.01
C HIS A 138 -12.97 0.42 -5.50
N PHE A 139 -11.82 0.52 -4.83
CA PHE A 139 -11.72 0.14 -3.42
C PHE A 139 -12.66 0.92 -2.50
N LEU A 140 -12.67 2.27 -2.59
CA LEU A 140 -13.55 3.09 -1.74
C LEU A 140 -15.02 2.91 -2.09
N SER A 141 -15.31 2.49 -3.33
CA SER A 141 -16.64 2.08 -3.77
C SER A 141 -17.15 0.84 -3.05
N ASN A 142 -16.27 -0.02 -2.54
CA ASN A 142 -16.57 -1.36 -2.05
C ASN A 142 -16.15 -1.65 -0.61
N VAL A 143 -15.45 -0.72 0.05
CA VAL A 143 -14.87 -0.95 1.38
C VAL A 143 -15.93 -1.32 2.44
N ASP A 144 -17.16 -0.81 2.31
CA ASP A 144 -18.31 -1.15 3.16
C ASP A 144 -18.82 -2.58 3.00
N LEU A 145 -18.48 -3.23 1.88
CA LEU A 145 -18.82 -4.62 1.56
C LEU A 145 -17.67 -5.58 1.80
N ILE A 146 -16.42 -5.18 1.52
CA ILE A 146 -15.25 -6.07 1.61
C ILE A 146 -15.18 -6.76 2.98
N GLY A 147 -15.43 -6.03 4.08
CA GLY A 147 -15.43 -6.62 5.42
C GLY A 147 -16.55 -7.64 5.70
N LYS A 148 -17.61 -7.66 4.86
CA LYS A 148 -18.76 -8.56 5.00
C LYS A 148 -18.57 -9.87 4.22
N THR A 149 -17.67 -9.90 3.24
CA THR A 149 -17.46 -11.04 2.34
C THR A 149 -16.91 -12.25 3.08
N GLY A 150 -17.24 -13.45 2.60
CA GLY A 150 -16.70 -14.70 3.11
C GLY A 150 -15.21 -14.83 2.81
N LEU A 151 -14.78 -14.43 1.61
CA LEU A 151 -13.36 -14.47 1.21
C LEU A 151 -12.49 -13.59 2.10
N PHE A 152 -12.93 -12.39 2.46
CA PHE A 152 -12.14 -11.53 3.34
C PHE A 152 -11.97 -12.15 4.73
N LYS A 153 -13.03 -12.73 5.30
CA LYS A 153 -12.98 -13.44 6.59
C LYS A 153 -12.00 -14.61 6.55
N ILE A 154 -12.01 -15.40 5.46
CA ILE A 154 -11.05 -16.49 5.25
C ILE A 154 -9.63 -15.92 5.14
N ALA A 155 -9.43 -14.89 4.32
CA ALA A 155 -8.12 -14.25 4.11
C ALA A 155 -7.52 -13.65 5.38
N SER A 156 -8.33 -13.11 6.29
CA SER A 156 -7.88 -12.64 7.60
C SER A 156 -7.36 -13.76 8.51
N MET A 157 -7.80 -15.00 8.31
CA MET A 157 -7.34 -16.16 9.08
C MET A 157 -6.08 -16.82 8.48
N LEU A 158 -5.82 -16.64 7.18
CA LEU A 158 -4.70 -17.28 6.51
C LEU A 158 -3.34 -16.85 7.09
N PRO A 159 -2.38 -17.78 7.25
CA PRO A 159 -1.01 -17.43 7.60
C PRO A 159 -0.34 -16.77 6.38
N LYS A 160 -0.30 -15.45 6.38
CA LYS A 160 0.13 -14.66 5.20
C LYS A 160 1.64 -14.62 4.99
N GLY A 161 2.43 -15.24 5.87
CA GLY A 161 3.88 -15.21 5.77
C GLY A 161 4.41 -13.85 6.24
N ALA A 162 4.77 -13.01 5.27
CA ALA A 162 5.51 -11.80 5.52
C ALA A 162 4.91 -10.55 4.86
N HIS A 163 4.89 -9.43 5.59
CA HIS A 163 4.58 -8.11 5.04
C HIS A 163 5.86 -7.38 4.63
N LEU A 164 6.24 -7.53 3.36
CA LEU A 164 7.53 -7.04 2.85
C LEU A 164 7.49 -5.61 2.27
N HIS A 165 6.30 -5.03 2.10
CA HIS A 165 6.13 -3.65 1.64
C HIS A 165 5.11 -2.89 2.48
N ASN A 166 5.58 -2.15 3.48
CA ASN A 166 4.77 -1.19 4.24
C ASN A 166 5.57 0.07 4.58
N HIS A 167 4.88 1.20 4.66
CA HIS A 167 5.40 2.47 5.16
C HIS A 167 4.97 2.64 6.61
N PHE A 168 5.94 2.73 7.52
CA PHE A 168 5.69 2.51 8.94
C PHE A 168 4.60 3.43 9.52
N ASN A 169 4.62 4.70 9.16
CA ASN A 169 3.66 5.72 9.63
C ASN A 169 2.25 5.61 9.00
N ALA A 170 1.96 4.56 8.22
CA ALA A 170 0.67 4.31 7.58
C ALA A 170 0.19 2.84 7.67
N CYS A 171 0.77 2.06 8.59
CA CYS A 171 0.36 0.68 8.89
C CYS A 171 -0.93 0.56 9.71
N LEU A 172 -1.33 1.58 10.46
CA LEU A 172 -2.52 1.56 11.30
C LEU A 172 -3.56 2.59 10.85
N PRO A 173 -4.85 2.38 11.16
CA PRO A 173 -5.87 3.38 10.90
C PRO A 173 -5.58 4.72 11.61
N PRO A 174 -5.91 5.87 11.01
CA PRO A 174 -5.52 7.18 11.56
C PRO A 174 -6.09 7.51 12.95
N HIS A 175 -7.23 6.90 13.33
CA HIS A 175 -7.83 7.10 14.66
C HIS A 175 -6.86 6.74 15.79
N VAL A 176 -5.97 5.75 15.59
CA VAL A 176 -5.00 5.33 16.61
C VAL A 176 -4.13 6.49 17.06
N LEU A 177 -3.60 7.27 16.11
CA LEU A 177 -2.74 8.41 16.43
C LEU A 177 -3.53 9.62 16.93
N LEU A 178 -4.74 9.83 16.41
CA LEU A 178 -5.63 10.86 16.94
C LEU A 178 -5.98 10.59 18.40
N ASP A 179 -6.24 9.34 18.78
CA ASP A 179 -6.59 8.95 20.14
C ASP A 179 -5.41 9.09 21.10
N ILE A 180 -4.19 8.76 20.66
CA ILE A 180 -2.99 9.05 21.45
C ILE A 180 -2.83 10.56 21.63
N ALA A 181 -2.97 11.34 20.55
CA ALA A 181 -2.80 12.79 20.57
C ALA A 181 -3.80 13.51 21.51
N LYS A 182 -5.03 12.99 21.67
CA LYS A 182 -6.03 13.53 22.61
C LYS A 182 -5.53 13.51 24.06
N GLY A 183 -4.69 12.54 24.42
CA GLY A 183 -4.15 12.38 25.78
C GLY A 183 -2.88 13.19 26.06
N MET A 184 -2.41 13.98 25.10
CA MET A 184 -1.14 14.71 25.21
C MET A 184 -1.36 16.17 25.58
N ASP A 185 -0.85 16.59 26.75
CA ASP A 185 -0.99 17.96 27.27
C ASP A 185 -0.38 19.04 26.35
N ARG A 186 0.68 18.67 25.64
CA ARG A 186 1.45 19.56 24.75
C ARG A 186 1.24 19.27 23.28
N MET A 187 0.13 18.62 22.92
CA MET A 187 -0.29 18.52 21.53
C MET A 187 -0.93 19.82 21.07
N PHE A 188 -0.40 20.36 19.97
CA PHE A 188 -0.95 21.53 19.30
C PHE A 188 -1.51 21.15 17.94
N ILE A 189 -2.57 21.86 17.56
CA ILE A 189 -3.20 21.80 16.25
C ILE A 189 -3.06 23.16 15.57
N MET A 190 -2.79 23.15 14.27
CA MET A 190 -2.61 24.34 13.44
C MET A 190 -3.36 24.18 12.12
N SER A 191 -3.74 25.30 11.51
CA SER A 191 -4.37 25.30 10.19
C SER A 191 -3.79 26.37 9.27
N ASN A 192 -3.88 26.16 7.96
CA ASN A 192 -3.59 27.21 6.99
C ASN A 192 -4.71 28.26 6.85
N LEU A 193 -5.90 27.98 7.40
CA LEU A 193 -7.08 28.85 7.30
C LEU A 193 -7.74 29.04 8.67
N PRO A 194 -8.41 30.18 8.92
CA PRO A 194 -9.33 30.31 10.05
C PRO A 194 -10.48 29.31 9.92
N LEU A 195 -10.79 28.57 10.98
CA LEU A 195 -11.89 27.61 11.04
C LEU A 195 -13.19 28.32 11.44
N ILE A 196 -13.66 29.19 10.55
CA ILE A 196 -14.86 29.99 10.71
C ILE A 196 -15.97 29.53 9.76
N CYS A 197 -17.23 29.72 10.18
CA CYS A 197 -18.36 29.58 9.28
C CYS A 197 -18.53 30.86 8.45
N LYS A 198 -18.90 30.70 7.18
CA LYS A 198 -19.46 31.78 6.37
C LYS A 198 -20.95 31.99 6.71
N GLU A 199 -21.55 33.04 6.15
CA GLU A 199 -23.00 33.25 6.21
C GLU A 199 -23.76 32.02 5.67
N GLU A 200 -25.04 31.89 6.04
CA GLU A 200 -25.85 30.71 5.70
C GLU A 200 -25.88 30.43 4.20
N GLY A 201 -25.70 29.17 3.83
CA GLY A 201 -25.67 28.71 2.43
C GLY A 201 -24.83 27.44 2.25
N GLU A 202 -24.71 26.98 1.01
CA GLU A 202 -23.98 25.75 0.65
C GLU A 202 -22.50 25.78 1.09
N ASN A 203 -21.91 26.98 1.16
CA ASN A 203 -20.51 27.20 1.51
C ASN A 203 -20.27 27.53 2.99
N LYS A 204 -21.25 27.30 3.87
CA LYS A 204 -21.15 27.62 5.31
C LYS A 204 -19.86 27.10 5.97
N PHE A 205 -19.42 25.90 5.59
CA PHE A 205 -18.24 25.23 6.15
C PHE A 205 -17.03 25.19 5.22
N GLU A 206 -16.97 26.05 4.19
CA GLU A 206 -15.92 26.00 3.16
C GLU A 206 -14.50 26.03 3.74
N ASN A 207 -14.23 26.85 4.75
CA ASN A 207 -12.91 26.87 5.39
C ASN A 207 -12.58 25.54 6.08
N PHE A 208 -13.57 24.93 6.75
CA PHE A 208 -13.40 23.60 7.34
C PHE A 208 -13.18 22.53 6.28
N ASP A 209 -13.73 22.68 5.07
CA ASP A 209 -13.58 21.71 3.99
C ASP A 209 -12.23 21.89 3.26
N MET A 210 -11.78 23.12 3.06
CA MET A 210 -10.54 23.46 2.34
C MET A 210 -9.27 23.42 3.19
N CYS A 211 -9.39 23.56 4.51
CA CYS A 211 -8.22 23.69 5.36
C CYS A 211 -7.30 22.46 5.32
N GLU A 212 -6.00 22.73 5.40
CA GLU A 212 -5.00 21.79 5.87
C GLU A 212 -4.89 21.89 7.39
N ILE A 213 -4.64 20.74 8.02
CA ILE A 213 -4.42 20.62 9.45
C ILE A 213 -3.06 19.99 9.68
N GLN A 214 -2.33 20.52 10.66
CA GLN A 214 -1.09 19.95 11.15
C GLN A 214 -1.10 19.84 12.65
N PHE A 215 -0.34 18.87 13.15
CA PHE A 215 -0.14 18.62 14.57
C PHE A 215 1.34 18.75 14.90
N SER A 216 1.65 19.09 16.14
CA SER A 216 3.01 18.99 16.66
C SER A 216 3.02 19.03 18.17
N ILE A 217 3.96 18.30 18.78
CA ILE A 217 4.46 18.67 20.11
C ILE A 217 5.39 19.87 19.92
N LYS A 218 5.18 20.93 20.71
CA LYS A 218 6.00 22.15 20.69
C LYS A 218 6.73 22.29 22.01
N ARG A 219 7.92 22.88 21.96
CA ARG A 219 8.59 23.40 23.17
C ARG A 219 7.89 24.65 23.70
N PRO A 220 7.96 24.94 25.01
CA PRO A 220 7.34 26.14 25.57
C PRO A 220 7.79 27.45 24.92
N ASP A 221 9.06 27.53 24.51
CA ASP A 221 9.67 28.70 23.86
C ASP A 221 9.33 28.83 22.37
N GLN A 222 8.62 27.86 21.79
CA GLN A 222 8.23 27.82 20.38
C GLN A 222 6.72 27.87 20.17
N GLU A 223 5.95 28.12 21.24
CA GLU A 223 4.52 28.35 21.14
C GLU A 223 4.26 29.70 20.45
N ASP A 224 3.38 29.73 19.44
CA ASP A 224 2.88 30.97 18.81
C ASP A 224 1.34 30.92 18.85
N PRO A 225 0.73 31.28 20.00
CA PRO A 225 -0.68 31.05 20.23
C PRO A 225 -1.59 31.76 19.22
N GLY A 226 -2.61 31.06 18.74
CA GLY A 226 -3.69 31.62 17.93
C GLY A 226 -4.99 30.86 18.14
N ASP A 227 -6.10 31.57 18.01
CA ASP A 227 -7.44 30.98 18.08
C ASP A 227 -7.91 30.56 16.70
N LEU A 228 -7.93 29.25 16.42
CA LEU A 228 -8.36 28.70 15.13
C LEU A 228 -9.78 29.15 14.74
N PHE A 229 -10.65 29.45 15.71
CA PHE A 229 -12.03 29.82 15.47
C PHE A 229 -12.25 31.34 15.35
N SER A 230 -11.17 32.12 15.30
CA SER A 230 -11.21 33.57 15.10
C SER A 230 -11.07 33.94 13.62
N SER A 231 -11.85 34.92 13.15
CA SER A 231 -11.70 35.47 11.80
C SER A 231 -10.36 36.17 11.57
N CYS A 232 -9.68 36.56 12.65
CA CYS A 232 -8.35 37.18 12.61
C CYS A 232 -7.21 36.18 12.81
N TYR A 233 -7.49 34.87 12.81
CA TYR A 233 -6.46 33.83 12.91
C TYR A 233 -5.45 33.96 11.78
N GLN A 234 -4.18 33.97 12.14
CA GLN A 234 -3.08 33.89 11.19
C GLN A 234 -2.70 32.43 10.98
N ALA A 235 -2.50 32.05 9.72
CA ALA A 235 -2.14 30.69 9.35
C ALA A 235 -0.97 30.16 10.18
N TRP A 236 -1.07 28.89 10.58
CA TRP A 236 -0.06 28.10 11.28
C TRP A 236 0.22 28.48 12.74
N LYS A 237 -0.53 29.42 13.32
CA LYS A 237 -0.50 29.65 14.77
C LYS A 237 -1.03 28.45 15.54
N THR A 238 -0.47 28.22 16.72
CA THR A 238 -0.72 27.05 17.54
C THR A 238 -1.92 27.23 18.45
N MET A 239 -2.83 26.25 18.44
CA MET A 239 -3.90 26.10 19.43
C MET A 239 -3.70 24.80 20.19
N ARG A 240 -3.94 24.77 21.51
CA ARG A 240 -3.88 23.51 22.28
C ARG A 240 -4.96 22.55 21.77
N PHE A 241 -4.59 21.30 21.53
CA PHE A 241 -5.52 20.34 20.93
C PHE A 241 -6.71 20.05 21.85
N ALA A 242 -6.49 19.94 23.17
CA ALA A 242 -7.58 19.82 24.14
C ALA A 242 -8.56 21.00 24.08
N GLU A 243 -8.06 22.23 23.91
CA GLU A 243 -8.91 23.41 23.77
C GLU A 243 -9.72 23.36 22.47
N PHE A 244 -9.08 22.99 21.36
CA PHE A 244 -9.76 22.79 20.08
C PHE A 244 -10.91 21.79 20.19
N LEU A 245 -10.68 20.63 20.81
CA LEU A 245 -11.71 19.60 21.01
C LEU A 245 -12.91 20.12 21.81
N ASN A 246 -12.65 20.89 22.87
CA ASN A 246 -13.70 21.44 23.74
C ASN A 246 -14.55 22.52 23.07
N ARG A 247 -14.03 23.18 22.02
CA ARG A 247 -14.71 24.32 21.36
C ARG A 247 -15.31 23.94 20.00
N PHE A 248 -14.87 22.84 19.39
CA PHE A 248 -15.13 22.51 17.99
C PHE A 248 -16.62 22.55 17.60
N SER A 249 -17.51 21.92 18.37
CA SER A 249 -18.94 21.87 18.02
C SER A 249 -19.68 23.20 18.09
N THR A 250 -19.11 24.18 18.80
CA THR A 250 -19.69 25.53 18.81
C THR A 250 -19.66 26.13 17.41
N TYR A 251 -18.66 25.75 16.61
CA TYR A 251 -18.42 26.31 15.28
C TYR A 251 -18.78 25.34 14.15
N TYR A 252 -18.59 24.03 14.34
CA TYR A 252 -18.90 23.04 13.31
C TYR A 252 -20.17 22.25 13.66
N THR A 253 -21.25 22.55 12.95
CA THR A 253 -22.61 22.05 13.23
C THR A 253 -23.17 21.12 12.15
N ARG A 254 -22.35 20.69 11.18
CA ARG A 254 -22.78 19.75 10.14
C ARG A 254 -23.22 18.43 10.79
N ALA A 255 -24.37 17.89 10.36
CA ALA A 255 -25.00 16.73 10.98
C ALA A 255 -24.25 15.40 10.72
N ASP A 256 -23.28 15.39 9.81
CA ASP A 256 -22.52 14.23 9.36
C ASP A 256 -21.44 13.74 10.35
N VAL A 257 -21.21 14.46 11.46
CA VAL A 257 -20.11 14.19 12.40
C VAL A 257 -20.53 13.69 13.81
N GLY A 258 -21.76 13.21 14.02
CA GLY A 258 -22.17 12.62 15.31
C GLY A 258 -22.72 13.64 16.32
N THR A 259 -22.90 13.25 17.58
CA THR A 259 -23.78 13.97 18.53
C THR A 259 -23.07 14.82 19.60
N ASP A 260 -21.84 14.47 20.04
CA ASP A 260 -21.05 15.22 21.04
C ASP A 260 -19.74 15.81 20.49
N ASP A 261 -19.13 16.73 21.23
CA ASP A 261 -18.02 17.58 20.75
C ASP A 261 -16.73 16.84 20.44
N SER A 262 -16.32 15.93 21.33
CA SER A 262 -15.12 15.12 21.12
C SER A 262 -15.32 14.18 19.94
N THR A 263 -16.51 13.58 19.81
CA THR A 263 -16.87 12.71 18.70
C THR A 263 -16.92 13.46 17.37
N LYS A 264 -17.46 14.69 17.34
CA LYS A 264 -17.54 15.52 16.14
C LYS A 264 -16.18 15.95 15.63
N ALA A 265 -15.35 16.52 16.50
CA ALA A 265 -14.01 16.94 16.15
C ALA A 265 -13.17 15.74 15.67
N HIS A 266 -13.27 14.61 16.38
CA HIS A 266 -12.53 13.41 16.02
C HIS A 266 -12.95 12.82 14.66
N LYS A 267 -14.26 12.73 14.37
CA LYS A 267 -14.75 12.26 13.07
C LYS A 267 -14.34 13.20 11.94
N TRP A 268 -14.43 14.51 12.16
CA TRP A 268 -13.97 15.50 11.18
C TRP A 268 -12.47 15.35 10.89
N LEU A 269 -11.63 15.23 11.92
CA LEU A 269 -10.19 14.99 11.77
C LEU A 269 -9.89 13.65 11.08
N LEU A 270 -10.69 12.61 11.35
CA LEU A 270 -10.55 11.31 10.69
C LEU A 270 -10.85 11.44 9.19
N HIS A 271 -11.93 12.13 8.80
CA HIS A 271 -12.26 12.42 7.40
C HIS A 271 -11.14 13.20 6.71
N LYS A 272 -10.48 14.13 7.41
CA LYS A 272 -9.30 14.83 6.88
C LYS A 272 -8.12 13.89 6.60
N LEU A 273 -7.99 12.79 7.34
CA LEU A 273 -6.90 11.81 7.20
C LEU A 273 -7.18 10.65 6.23
N THR A 274 -8.44 10.46 5.80
CA THR A 274 -8.85 9.35 4.92
C THR A 274 -9.37 9.86 3.59
N PHE A 275 -9.08 9.16 2.49
CA PHE A 275 -9.64 9.50 1.19
C PHE A 275 -11.15 9.28 1.13
N HIS A 276 -11.85 10.26 0.55
CA HIS A 276 -13.23 10.09 0.13
C HIS A 276 -13.31 9.59 -1.31
N GLU A 277 -14.41 8.94 -1.66
CA GLU A 277 -14.60 8.35 -2.97
C GLU A 277 -14.57 9.41 -4.08
N GLN A 278 -15.30 10.51 -3.92
CA GLN A 278 -15.31 11.63 -4.86
C GLN A 278 -13.91 12.23 -4.99
N GLU A 279 -13.20 12.38 -3.88
CA GLU A 279 -11.83 12.90 -3.92
C GLU A 279 -10.87 11.98 -4.70
N ALA A 280 -11.07 10.66 -4.66
CA ALA A 280 -10.21 9.71 -5.35
C ALA A 280 -10.61 9.46 -6.81
N TYR A 281 -11.91 9.48 -7.13
CA TYR A 281 -12.47 8.98 -8.38
C TYR A 281 -13.34 10.00 -9.14
N ASP A 282 -13.38 11.26 -8.73
CA ASP A 282 -14.06 12.31 -9.50
C ASP A 282 -13.53 12.35 -10.95
N PRO A 283 -14.39 12.56 -11.97
CA PRO A 283 -13.97 12.56 -13.38
C PRO A 283 -12.87 13.57 -13.73
N LEU A 284 -12.75 14.68 -12.98
CA LEU A 284 -11.72 15.69 -13.15
C LEU A 284 -10.49 15.43 -12.27
N GLN A 285 -10.50 14.39 -11.44
CA GLN A 285 -9.37 14.02 -10.61
C GLN A 285 -8.20 13.53 -11.46
N THR A 286 -6.99 13.88 -11.04
CA THR A 286 -5.74 13.44 -11.67
C THR A 286 -4.86 12.73 -10.65
N ALA A 287 -3.86 11.98 -11.12
CA ALA A 287 -2.85 11.42 -10.24
C ALA A 287 -2.15 12.51 -9.41
N SER A 288 -1.88 13.68 -10.00
CA SER A 288 -1.25 14.80 -9.31
C SER A 288 -2.13 15.37 -8.19
N GLY A 289 -3.44 15.54 -8.45
CA GLY A 289 -4.39 16.02 -7.43
C GLY A 289 -4.56 15.02 -6.27
N ALA A 290 -4.61 13.72 -6.57
CA ALA A 290 -4.60 12.68 -5.55
C ALA A 290 -3.30 12.70 -4.71
N TRP A 291 -2.14 12.93 -5.35
CA TRP A 291 -0.86 13.10 -4.66
C TRP A 291 -0.81 14.34 -3.78
N GLU A 292 -1.37 15.46 -4.22
CA GLU A 292 -1.46 16.68 -3.41
C GLU A 292 -2.19 16.41 -2.09
N LYS A 293 -3.34 15.75 -2.16
CA LYS A 293 -4.13 15.33 -0.99
C LYS A 293 -3.39 14.32 -0.11
N PHE A 294 -2.76 13.31 -0.72
CA PHE A 294 -1.94 12.34 -0.01
C PHE A 294 -0.82 13.01 0.78
N ASN A 295 -0.16 14.00 0.18
CA ASN A 295 0.93 14.75 0.81
C ASN A 295 0.44 15.60 1.98
N GLY A 296 -0.68 16.31 1.84
CA GLY A 296 -1.31 17.06 2.93
C GLY A 296 -1.62 16.17 4.13
N ARG A 297 -2.24 15.02 3.89
CA ARG A 297 -2.52 14.01 4.92
C ARG A 297 -1.28 13.44 5.58
N THR A 298 -0.23 13.18 4.79
CA THR A 298 1.05 12.67 5.31
C THR A 298 1.73 13.71 6.22
N ARG A 299 1.61 15.01 5.94
CA ARG A 299 2.08 16.08 6.85
C ARG A 299 1.32 16.07 8.17
N MET A 300 -0.01 15.95 8.13
CA MET A 300 -0.85 15.83 9.32
C MET A 300 -0.47 14.59 10.15
N MET A 301 -0.35 13.42 9.52
CA MET A 301 0.08 12.16 10.17
C MET A 301 1.46 12.26 10.81
N LYS A 302 2.42 12.93 10.16
CA LYS A 302 3.78 13.13 10.72
C LYS A 302 3.71 13.87 12.06
N GLY A 303 2.89 14.90 12.14
CA GLY A 303 2.67 15.67 13.37
C GLY A 303 2.10 14.85 14.51
N LEU A 304 1.19 13.92 14.19
CA LEU A 304 0.57 13.01 15.15
C LEU A 304 1.48 11.85 15.58
N PHE A 305 2.59 11.63 14.87
CA PHE A 305 3.45 10.45 15.04
C PHE A 305 4.83 10.77 15.66
N ASN A 306 5.38 11.96 15.44
CA ASN A 306 6.79 12.29 15.73
C ASN A 306 7.10 12.67 17.20
N TYR A 307 6.61 11.90 18.16
CA TYR A 307 6.95 12.03 19.59
C TYR A 307 6.98 10.67 20.29
N VAL A 308 7.70 10.58 21.42
CA VAL A 308 8.03 9.32 22.09
C VAL A 308 6.79 8.47 22.39
N THR A 309 5.77 9.04 23.02
CA THR A 309 4.56 8.29 23.38
C THR A 309 3.84 7.72 22.16
N ALA A 310 3.65 8.51 21.11
CA ALA A 310 3.05 8.01 19.87
C ALA A 310 3.92 6.96 19.19
N TYR A 311 5.21 7.19 19.06
CA TYR A 311 6.11 6.29 18.34
C TYR A 311 6.13 4.90 18.99
N ARG A 312 6.28 4.82 20.32
CA ARG A 312 6.25 3.55 21.07
C ARG A 312 4.88 2.89 20.99
N SER A 313 3.81 3.63 21.29
CA SER A 313 2.45 3.09 21.31
C SER A 313 2.01 2.57 19.94
N TYR A 314 2.35 3.31 18.88
CA TYR A 314 2.06 2.92 17.51
C TYR A 314 2.89 1.69 17.10
N THR A 315 4.17 1.61 17.47
CA THR A 315 5.02 0.43 17.20
C THR A 315 4.40 -0.83 17.80
N ARG A 316 3.99 -0.78 19.08
CA ARG A 316 3.32 -1.91 19.76
C ARG A 316 2.04 -2.33 19.04
N ARG A 317 1.15 -1.37 18.77
CA ARG A 317 -0.13 -1.63 18.09
C ARG A 317 0.07 -2.17 16.67
N CYS A 318 1.11 -1.72 15.96
CA CYS A 318 1.45 -2.21 14.63
C CYS A 318 1.86 -3.70 14.66
N LEU A 319 2.66 -4.10 15.65
CA LEU A 319 3.03 -5.49 15.86
C LEU A 319 1.83 -6.37 16.24
N GLU A 320 0.95 -5.85 17.10
CA GLU A 320 -0.32 -6.50 17.44
C GLU A 320 -1.22 -6.67 16.21
N ASP A 321 -1.29 -5.66 15.33
CA ASP A 321 -2.06 -5.69 14.09
C ASP A 321 -1.56 -6.77 13.14
N PHE A 322 -0.24 -6.83 12.92
CA PHE A 322 0.39 -7.89 12.13
C PHE A 322 0.07 -9.28 12.68
N ALA A 323 0.20 -9.48 13.99
CA ALA A 323 -0.10 -10.76 14.61
C ALA A 323 -1.60 -11.11 14.51
N ARG A 324 -2.49 -10.12 14.68
CA ARG A 324 -3.95 -10.30 14.54
C ARG A 324 -4.32 -10.71 13.11
N ASP A 325 -3.66 -10.14 12.12
CA ASP A 325 -3.83 -10.50 10.70
C ASP A 325 -2.95 -11.70 10.29
N ASN A 326 -2.43 -12.48 11.24
CA ASN A 326 -1.65 -13.70 10.99
C ASN A 326 -0.46 -13.49 10.02
N ILE A 327 0.20 -12.35 10.13
CA ILE A 327 1.50 -12.04 9.52
C ILE A 327 2.59 -12.47 10.50
N GLN A 328 3.51 -13.32 10.07
CA GLN A 328 4.57 -13.84 10.92
C GLN A 328 5.86 -13.01 10.88
N TYR A 329 6.07 -12.18 9.86
CA TYR A 329 7.29 -11.36 9.73
C TYR A 329 6.99 -10.06 8.97
N ALA A 330 7.70 -8.98 9.27
CA ALA A 330 7.51 -7.71 8.55
C ALA A 330 8.82 -6.97 8.26
N GLU A 331 8.87 -6.26 7.13
CA GLU A 331 9.94 -5.32 6.79
C GLU A 331 9.37 -3.91 6.67
N ILE A 332 9.57 -3.11 7.71
CA ILE A 332 9.01 -1.76 7.81
C ILE A 332 9.92 -0.71 7.17
N ARG A 333 9.32 0.35 6.64
CA ARG A 333 10.01 1.49 6.00
C ARG A 333 9.82 2.78 6.80
N PRO A 334 10.52 2.97 7.92
CA PRO A 334 10.55 4.24 8.63
C PRO A 334 11.34 5.28 7.83
N THR A 335 10.97 6.54 7.98
CA THR A 335 11.71 7.65 7.36
C THR A 335 12.99 7.89 8.18
N MET A 336 14.14 7.70 7.57
CA MET A 336 15.45 7.88 8.21
C MET A 336 16.21 8.98 7.47
N MET A 337 16.11 10.21 7.97
CA MET A 337 16.79 11.38 7.42
C MET A 337 17.20 12.28 8.59
N LYS A 338 18.30 13.04 8.48
CA LYS A 338 18.78 13.90 9.58
C LYS A 338 17.73 14.88 10.10
N SER A 339 16.84 15.36 9.23
CA SER A 339 15.72 16.25 9.59
C SER A 339 14.48 15.53 10.14
N ASN A 340 14.50 14.20 10.23
CA ASN A 340 13.46 13.41 10.87
C ASN A 340 13.96 12.96 12.23
N TYR A 341 13.47 13.65 13.25
CA TYR A 341 13.64 13.29 14.66
C TYR A 341 12.25 13.06 15.25
N ILE A 342 12.21 12.32 16.34
CA ILE A 342 11.06 12.32 17.25
C ILE A 342 11.39 13.24 18.42
N THR A 343 10.38 13.82 19.04
CA THR A 343 10.54 14.68 20.21
C THR A 343 10.16 13.94 21.49
N SER A 344 10.72 14.33 22.63
CA SER A 344 10.12 14.01 23.92
C SER A 344 8.69 14.57 24.00
N ASP A 345 7.87 14.02 24.87
CA ASP A 345 6.46 14.40 24.98
C ASP A 345 6.25 15.86 25.46
N ASP A 346 7.28 16.46 26.07
CA ASP A 346 7.32 17.88 26.42
C ASP A 346 7.89 18.79 25.31
N GLY A 347 8.41 18.19 24.24
CA GLY A 347 9.04 18.83 23.10
C GLY A 347 10.51 19.23 23.29
N ILE A 348 11.08 19.08 24.49
CA ILE A 348 12.38 19.65 24.86
C ILE A 348 13.53 18.91 24.18
N GLU A 349 13.51 17.58 24.23
CA GLU A 349 14.56 16.72 23.69
C GLU A 349 14.20 16.20 22.30
N THR A 350 15.23 15.98 21.48
CA THR A 350 15.10 15.37 20.16
C THR A 350 15.85 14.05 20.13
N ILE A 351 15.21 13.03 19.59
CA ILE A 351 15.78 11.70 19.41
C ILE A 351 16.01 11.49 17.92
N ASP A 352 17.25 11.16 17.58
CA ASP A 352 17.73 10.98 16.22
C ASP A 352 17.42 9.58 15.66
N ASN A 353 17.96 9.26 14.47
CA ASN A 353 17.76 7.97 13.82
C ASN A 353 18.29 6.79 14.66
N GLU A 354 19.34 6.96 15.47
CA GLU A 354 19.86 5.88 16.31
C GLU A 354 18.92 5.58 17.46
N GLY A 355 18.45 6.61 18.16
CA GLY A 355 17.46 6.43 19.22
C GLY A 355 16.12 5.90 18.69
N ILE A 356 15.70 6.32 17.49
CA ILE A 356 14.55 5.74 16.80
C ILE A 356 14.75 4.23 16.56
N MET A 357 15.94 3.82 16.11
CA MET A 357 16.24 2.39 15.93
C MET A 357 16.22 1.62 17.26
N GLN A 358 16.76 2.20 18.33
CA GLN A 358 16.72 1.58 19.66
C GLN A 358 15.28 1.36 20.12
N ILE A 359 14.40 2.37 19.96
CA ILE A 359 12.97 2.22 20.27
C ILE A 359 12.34 1.08 19.48
N ILE A 360 12.57 1.00 18.16
CA ILE A 360 12.01 -0.09 17.34
C ILE A 360 12.48 -1.46 17.87
N ILE A 361 13.78 -1.60 18.16
CA ILE A 361 14.38 -2.85 18.65
C ILE A 361 13.73 -3.26 19.96
N GLU A 362 13.67 -2.35 20.93
CA GLU A 362 13.09 -2.60 22.25
C GLU A 362 11.63 -3.07 22.16
N GLU A 363 10.81 -2.38 21.38
CA GLU A 363 9.38 -2.71 21.24
C GLU A 363 9.17 -4.06 20.55
N VAL A 364 9.99 -4.39 19.55
CA VAL A 364 9.92 -5.69 18.86
C VAL A 364 10.40 -6.82 19.75
N GLU A 365 11.50 -6.65 20.48
CA GLU A 365 12.02 -7.67 21.40
C GLU A 365 11.03 -7.93 22.55
N PHE A 366 10.43 -6.88 23.11
CA PHE A 366 9.37 -6.99 24.10
C PHE A 366 8.18 -7.79 23.54
N PHE A 367 7.72 -7.45 22.34
CA PHE A 367 6.58 -8.13 21.71
C PHE A 367 6.86 -9.62 21.44
N ILE A 368 8.03 -9.96 20.89
CA ILE A 368 8.42 -11.36 20.63
C ILE A 368 8.46 -12.14 21.94
N LYS A 369 9.04 -11.57 23.00
CA LYS A 369 9.08 -12.20 24.33
C LYS A 369 7.66 -12.45 24.87
N ALA A 370 6.77 -11.47 24.76
CA ALA A 370 5.37 -11.60 25.19
C ALA A 370 4.63 -12.69 24.39
N LYS A 371 4.79 -12.75 23.06
CA LYS A 371 4.16 -13.78 22.24
C LYS A 371 4.67 -15.19 22.54
N SER A 372 5.96 -15.32 22.81
CA SER A 372 6.55 -16.60 23.24
C SER A 372 5.93 -17.10 24.56
N GLN A 373 5.67 -16.20 25.53
CA GLN A 373 4.99 -16.54 26.77
C GLN A 373 3.53 -16.98 26.58
N GLU A 374 2.86 -16.49 25.54
CA GLU A 374 1.52 -16.92 25.12
C GLU A 374 1.55 -18.22 24.26
N ASN A 375 2.71 -18.85 24.07
CA ASN A 375 2.93 -19.95 23.12
C ASN A 375 2.52 -19.59 21.67
N LYS A 376 2.68 -18.32 21.29
CA LYS A 376 2.43 -17.79 19.95
C LYS A 376 3.75 -17.43 19.27
N PHE A 377 3.75 -17.54 17.94
CA PHE A 377 4.92 -17.26 17.12
C PHE A 377 4.83 -15.91 16.42
N PHE A 378 5.91 -15.13 16.50
CA PHE A 378 6.17 -13.99 15.63
C PHE A 378 7.65 -14.01 15.23
N GLY A 379 7.93 -14.15 13.94
CA GLY A 379 9.26 -14.31 13.37
C GLY A 379 10.11 -13.04 13.39
N GLY A 380 9.51 -11.89 13.69
CA GLY A 380 10.19 -10.64 13.97
C GLY A 380 9.98 -9.56 12.92
N LEU A 381 10.80 -8.52 13.00
CA LEU A 381 10.68 -7.32 12.17
C LEU A 381 12.07 -6.81 11.79
N LYS A 382 12.21 -6.36 10.54
CA LYS A 382 13.39 -5.62 10.08
C LYS A 382 13.03 -4.26 9.55
N VAL A 383 14.03 -3.39 9.52
CA VAL A 383 13.94 -2.04 8.99
C VAL A 383 14.61 -1.99 7.62
N ILE A 384 13.89 -1.44 6.66
CA ILE A 384 14.47 -0.94 5.41
C ILE A 384 14.65 0.57 5.59
N TYR A 385 15.90 1.02 5.60
CA TYR A 385 16.26 2.41 5.80
C TYR A 385 15.75 3.23 4.60
N CYS A 386 14.84 4.18 4.84
CA CYS A 386 14.22 4.94 3.76
C CYS A 386 14.57 6.42 3.77
N THR A 387 15.02 6.91 2.60
CA THR A 387 15.15 8.34 2.31
C THR A 387 14.23 8.77 1.17
N PRO A 388 13.80 10.04 1.12
CA PRO A 388 13.08 10.61 -0.01
C PRO A 388 13.84 10.46 -1.34
N ARG A 389 13.13 10.15 -2.43
CA ARG A 389 13.69 10.14 -3.80
C ARG A 389 14.01 11.54 -4.32
N SER A 390 13.35 12.58 -3.79
CA SER A 390 13.60 13.98 -4.16
C SER A 390 14.91 14.55 -3.59
N PHE A 391 15.64 13.78 -2.79
CA PHE A 391 16.94 14.20 -2.27
C PHE A 391 17.96 14.36 -3.39
N SER A 392 18.85 15.34 -3.25
CA SER A 392 20.00 15.48 -4.14
C SER A 392 20.92 14.26 -4.04
N PRO A 393 21.74 13.96 -5.05
CA PRO A 393 22.70 12.86 -5.01
C PRO A 393 23.57 12.85 -3.75
N GLU A 394 23.97 14.02 -3.25
CA GLU A 394 24.77 14.19 -2.04
C GLU A 394 23.99 13.72 -0.80
N LYS A 395 22.74 14.15 -0.66
CA LYS A 395 21.86 13.72 0.44
C LYS A 395 21.52 12.22 0.37
N VAL A 396 21.40 11.67 -0.84
CA VAL A 396 21.23 10.23 -1.04
C VAL A 396 22.47 9.47 -0.59
N LYS A 397 23.67 9.96 -0.94
CA LYS A 397 24.95 9.40 -0.50
C LYS A 397 25.09 9.44 1.03
N GLU A 398 24.81 10.57 1.67
CA GLU A 398 24.84 10.68 3.13
C GLU A 398 23.90 9.66 3.80
N GLY A 399 22.68 9.53 3.28
CA GLY A 399 21.73 8.55 3.80
C GLY A 399 22.14 7.10 3.50
N LEU A 400 22.93 6.84 2.46
CA LEU A 400 23.49 5.51 2.18
C LEU A 400 24.63 5.19 3.16
N ASP A 401 25.52 6.15 3.40
CA ASP A 401 26.63 6.02 4.36
C ASP A 401 26.10 5.72 5.76
N GLU A 402 25.05 6.43 6.20
CA GLU A 402 24.38 6.13 7.48
C GLU A 402 23.72 4.75 7.48
N CYS A 403 23.04 4.36 6.39
CA CYS A 403 22.45 3.02 6.28
C CYS A 403 23.50 1.91 6.40
N ILE A 404 24.68 2.08 5.79
CA ILE A 404 25.80 1.14 5.90
C ILE A 404 26.30 1.07 7.34
N ARG A 405 26.43 2.22 8.01
CA ARG A 405 26.80 2.28 9.43
C ARG A 405 25.78 1.56 10.31
N PHE A 406 24.48 1.79 10.08
CA PHE A 406 23.39 1.13 10.79
C PHE A 406 23.40 -0.38 10.52
N LYS A 407 23.70 -0.82 9.29
CA LYS A 407 23.83 -2.26 8.98
C LYS A 407 25.00 -2.90 9.73
N LYS A 408 26.11 -2.18 9.93
CA LYS A 408 27.24 -2.66 10.75
C LYS A 408 26.90 -2.72 12.24
N MET A 409 26.18 -1.73 12.75
CA MET A 409 25.78 -1.65 14.16
C MET A 409 24.67 -2.64 14.51
N TRP A 410 23.67 -2.79 13.62
CA TRP A 410 22.50 -3.66 13.80
C TRP A 410 22.32 -4.62 12.61
N PRO A 411 23.24 -5.59 12.41
CA PRO A 411 23.25 -6.46 11.24
C PRO A 411 22.00 -7.33 11.11
N LYS A 412 21.34 -7.66 12.23
CA LYS A 412 20.10 -8.44 12.26
C LYS A 412 18.85 -7.62 11.91
N TRP A 413 18.89 -6.31 12.14
CA TRP A 413 17.71 -5.43 12.07
C TRP A 413 17.60 -4.66 10.76
N ILE A 414 18.71 -4.30 10.12
CA ILE A 414 18.68 -3.60 8.83
C ILE A 414 18.64 -4.60 7.68
N ALA A 415 17.55 -4.58 6.90
CA ALA A 415 17.39 -5.41 5.70
C ALA A 415 18.03 -4.77 4.46
N GLY A 416 17.95 -3.44 4.33
CA GLY A 416 18.49 -2.72 3.19
C GLY A 416 18.11 -1.24 3.16
N LYS A 417 18.25 -0.63 1.98
CA LYS A 417 18.02 0.79 1.69
C LYS A 417 16.88 0.93 0.66
N HIS A 418 16.05 1.95 0.80
CA HIS A 418 15.01 2.28 -0.18
C HIS A 418 14.88 3.80 -0.40
N LEU A 419 14.57 4.18 -1.64
CA LEU A 419 14.20 5.55 -2.01
C LEU A 419 12.68 5.61 -2.23
N ARG A 420 11.98 6.20 -1.26
CA ARG A 420 10.53 6.33 -1.33
C ARG A 420 10.13 7.44 -2.29
N ALA A 421 8.95 7.30 -2.89
CA ALA A 421 8.36 8.37 -3.69
C ALA A 421 8.33 9.68 -2.90
N SER A 422 8.59 10.77 -3.59
CA SER A 422 8.50 12.13 -3.09
C SER A 422 7.91 12.94 -4.24
N PRO A 423 7.05 13.93 -3.95
CA PRO A 423 6.31 14.61 -5.00
C PRO A 423 7.26 15.13 -6.09
N PRO A 424 6.94 14.96 -7.38
CA PRO A 424 7.46 15.89 -8.38
C PRO A 424 6.95 17.27 -7.97
N SER A 425 7.83 18.28 -7.91
CA SER A 425 7.58 19.65 -7.41
C SER A 425 7.35 19.84 -5.90
N CYS A 426 8.41 19.63 -5.11
CA CYS A 426 8.72 20.53 -3.98
C CYS A 426 10.19 20.97 -4.12
N LEU A 427 10.47 21.74 -5.18
CA LEU A 427 11.74 22.45 -5.38
C LEU A 427 11.74 23.85 -4.73
N GLY A 428 10.76 24.16 -3.87
CA GLY A 428 10.69 25.41 -3.13
C GLY A 428 10.24 25.18 -1.70
N ASN A 429 11.13 25.52 -0.76
CA ASN A 429 10.85 25.87 0.63
C ASN A 429 10.24 24.76 1.51
N CYS A 430 11.10 23.81 1.91
CA CYS A 430 11.10 23.33 3.29
C CYS A 430 12.36 23.88 3.96
N THR A 431 12.32 25.17 4.30
CA THR A 431 13.28 25.83 5.18
C THR A 431 12.50 26.50 6.29
N ASN A 432 12.94 26.19 7.51
CA ASN A 432 12.45 26.59 8.84
C ASN A 432 11.33 25.73 9.42
#